data_AF-A0A497MIZ7-F1
#
_entry.id   AF-A0A497MIZ7-F1
#
_cell.length_a   1.000
_cell.length_b   1.000
_cell.length_c   1.000
_cell.angle_alpha   90.00
_cell.angle_beta   90.00
_cell.angle_gamma   90.00
#
_symmetry.space_group_name_H-M   'P 1'
#
loop_
_entity.id
_entity.type
_entity.pdbx_description
1 polymer ?
#
loop_
_entity_poly.entity_id
_entity_poly.type
_entity_poly.pdbx_seq_one_letter_code
_entity_poly.pdbx_strand_id
1 'polypeptide(L)' 'LDERGLRLIERGKPYVLEASRYPQTKSPDQGFVDTILGRCENPAPPICGLRVAQLTDAIYKAVSEGKPVKLRDLKV' A
#
# COMPACT_ATOMS: atom_id res chain seq x y z
N LEU A 1 18.22 8.72 4.78
CA LEU A 1 17.24 9.60 4.11
C LEU A 1 17.97 10.91 3.90
N ASP A 2 18.64 11.08 2.76
CA ASP A 2 19.25 12.37 2.41
C ASP A 2 18.19 13.26 1.74
N GLU A 3 18.41 14.58 1.78
CA GLU A 3 17.51 15.62 1.28
C GLU A 3 17.34 15.61 -0.25
N ARG A 4 17.75 14.53 -0.93
CA ARG A 4 17.97 14.45 -2.38
C ARG A 4 17.15 13.35 -3.04
N GLY A 5 15.89 13.22 -2.65
CA GLY A 5 14.87 12.49 -3.41
C GLY A 5 15.09 10.97 -3.56
N LEU A 6 14.01 10.23 -3.74
CA LEU A 6 14.09 8.82 -4.11
C LEU A 6 14.60 8.71 -5.56
N ARG A 7 15.79 8.12 -5.75
CA ARG A 7 16.30 7.76 -7.08
C ARG A 7 15.57 6.50 -7.57
N LEU A 8 14.63 6.67 -8.49
CA LEU A 8 14.03 5.55 -9.22
C LEU A 8 14.75 5.33 -10.54
N ILE A 9 14.77 4.08 -11.01
CA ILE A 9 15.25 3.74 -12.35
C ILE A 9 14.01 3.50 -13.22
N GLU A 10 13.70 4.44 -14.10
CA GLU A 10 12.68 4.26 -15.14
C GLU A 10 13.38 3.96 -16.46
N ARG A 11 13.14 2.77 -17.04
CA ARG A 11 13.72 2.36 -18.34
C ARG A 11 15.24 2.54 -18.43
N GLY A 12 15.97 2.28 -17.33
CA GLY A 12 17.43 2.38 -17.28
C GLY A 12 17.99 3.81 -17.12
N LYS A 13 17.14 4.84 -16.92
CA LYS A 13 17.59 6.21 -16.65
C LYS A 13 17.26 6.62 -15.21
N PRO A 14 18.17 7.33 -14.52
CA PRO A 14 17.88 7.91 -13.22
C PRO A 14 16.73 8.91 -13.36
N TYR A 15 15.65 8.69 -12.62
CA TYR A 15 14.55 9.62 -12.47
C TYR A 15 14.57 10.17 -11.06
N VAL A 16 14.63 11.51 -10.95
CA VAL A 16 14.52 12.21 -9.67
C VAL A 16 13.04 12.53 -9.44
N LEU A 17 12.49 11.94 -8.39
CA LEU A 17 11.16 12.28 -7.92
C LEU A 17 11.19 13.63 -7.19
N GLU A 18 10.83 14.70 -7.89
CA GLU A 18 10.56 15.99 -7.25
C GLU A 18 9.25 15.91 -6.45
N ALA A 19 9.33 16.00 -5.12
CA ALA A 19 8.18 15.89 -4.22
C ALA A 19 7.08 16.92 -4.55
N SER A 20 7.45 18.07 -5.11
CA SER A 20 6.54 19.14 -5.55
C SER A 20 5.59 18.74 -6.69
N ARG A 21 5.90 17.67 -7.43
CA ARG A 21 5.05 17.17 -8.53
C ARG A 21 3.91 16.26 -8.06
N TYR A 22 3.92 15.87 -6.79
CA TYR A 22 2.87 15.06 -6.20
C TYR A 22 1.82 15.94 -5.54
N PRO A 23 0.52 15.58 -5.63
CA PRO A 23 -0.51 16.25 -4.86
C PRO A 23 -0.09 16.22 -3.39
N GLN A 24 -0.16 17.37 -2.72
CA GLN A 24 0.06 17.48 -1.29
C GLN A 24 -1.12 16.80 -0.60
N THR A 25 -1.06 15.48 -0.50
CA THR A 25 -2.04 14.68 0.21
C THR A 25 -1.69 14.66 1.68
N LYS A 26 -2.71 14.58 2.54
CA LYS A 26 -2.51 14.35 3.96
C LYS A 26 -1.75 13.03 4.13
N SER A 27 -0.78 13.00 5.03
CA SER A 27 -0.12 11.74 5.37
C SER A 27 -1.14 10.74 5.94
N PRO A 28 -0.89 9.43 5.84
CA PRO A 28 -1.72 8.43 6.51
C PRO A 28 -1.92 8.72 8.01
N ASP A 29 -0.87 9.21 8.68
CA ASP A 29 -0.92 9.60 10.10
C ASP A 29 -1.93 10.74 10.34
N GLN A 30 -1.94 11.76 9.48
CA GLN A 30 -2.91 12.83 9.57
C GLN A 30 -4.33 12.33 9.28
N GLY A 31 -4.49 11.40 8.33
CA GLY A 31 -5.76 10.73 8.05
C GLY A 31 -6.29 9.94 9.25
N PHE A 32 -5.41 9.25 9.97
CA PHE A 32 -5.75 8.54 11.20
C PHE A 32 -6.25 9.49 12.30
N VAL A 33 -5.51 10.58 12.56
CA VAL A 33 -5.90 11.60 13.54
C VAL A 33 -7.23 12.25 13.16
N ASP A 34 -7.40 12.64 11.90
CA ASP A 34 -8.62 13.28 11.43
C ASP A 34 -9.84 12.34 11.52
N THR A 35 -9.65 11.04 11.29
CA THR A 35 -10.70 10.03 11.47
C THR A 35 -11.13 9.94 12.95
N ILE A 36 -10.18 9.88 13.89
CA ILE A 36 -10.49 9.84 15.33
C ILE A 36 -11.23 11.10 15.77
N LEU A 37 -10.84 12.26 15.25
CA LEU A 37 -11.46 13.54 15.56
C LEU A 37 -12.78 13.80 14.79
N GLY A 38 -13.25 12.85 13.98
CA GLY A 38 -14.50 12.96 13.22
C GLY A 38 -14.45 13.98 12.07
N ARG A 39 -13.27 14.31 11.58
CA ARG A 39 -13.04 15.31 10.51
C ARG A 39 -13.06 14.73 9.11
N CYS A 40 -12.95 13.41 8.98
CA CYS A 40 -13.13 12.71 7.72
C CYS A 40 -13.65 11.28 7.96
N GLU A 41 -14.17 10.66 6.90
CA GLU A 41 -14.38 9.21 6.89
C GLU A 41 -13.03 8.49 6.96
N ASN A 42 -13.02 7.27 7.51
CA ASN A 42 -11.81 6.46 7.58
C ASN A 42 -11.34 6.07 6.17
N PRO A 43 -10.20 6.60 5.67
CA PRO A 43 -9.72 6.29 4.33
C PRO A 43 -9.18 4.84 4.21
N ALA A 44 -8.92 4.17 5.34
CA ALA A 44 -8.41 2.81 5.44
C ALA A 44 -9.30 1.96 6.37
N PRO A 45 -10.52 1.59 5.94
CA PRO A 45 -11.42 0.78 6.75
C PRO A 45 -10.84 -0.63 7.01
N PRO A 46 -11.26 -1.32 8.09
CA PRO A 46 -10.70 -2.61 8.49
C PRO A 46 -10.72 -3.68 7.38
N ILE A 47 -11.74 -3.65 6.51
CA ILE A 47 -11.87 -4.58 5.38
C ILE A 47 -10.70 -4.49 4.39
N CYS A 48 -10.08 -3.32 4.23
CA CYS A 48 -8.91 -3.16 3.38
C CYS A 48 -7.72 -3.95 3.95
N GLY A 49 -7.47 -3.85 5.27
CA GLY A 49 -6.43 -4.63 5.95
C GLY A 49 -6.66 -6.14 5.87
N LEU A 50 -7.91 -6.58 6.07
CA LEU A 50 -8.28 -8.00 5.92
C LEU A 50 -7.99 -8.53 4.50
N ARG A 51 -8.34 -7.76 3.46
CA ARG A 51 -8.08 -8.14 2.07
C ARG A 51 -6.59 -8.23 1.76
N VAL A 52 -5.78 -7.33 2.32
CA VAL A 52 -4.31 -7.39 2.19
C VAL A 52 -3.79 -8.68 2.81
N ALA A 53 -4.20 -9.00 4.04
CA ALA A 53 -3.78 -10.23 4.72
C ALA A 53 -4.17 -11.48 3.92
N GLN A 54 -5.41 -11.58 3.45
CA GLN A 54 -5.88 -12.70 2.62
C GLN A 54 -5.08 -12.85 1.33
N LEU A 55 -4.73 -11.75 0.67
CA LEU A 55 -3.90 -11.78 -0.53
C LEU A 55 -2.49 -12.25 -0.22
N THR A 56 -1.90 -11.80 0.89
CA THR A 56 -0.58 -12.24 1.34
C THR A 56 -0.57 -13.76 1.59
N ASP A 57 -1.59 -14.30 2.26
CA ASP A 57 -1.72 -15.75 2.49
C ASP A 57 -1.88 -16.53 1.18
N ALA A 58 -2.64 -15.99 0.23
CA ALA A 58 -2.80 -16.56 -1.12
C ALA A 58 -1.45 -16.70 -1.84
N ILE A 59 -0.61 -15.68 -1.73
CA ILE A 59 0.70 -15.64 -2.37
C ILE A 59 1.60 -16.72 -1.75
N TYR A 60 1.64 -16.82 -0.43
CA TYR A 60 2.42 -17.86 0.24
C TYR A 60 1.96 -19.26 -0.14
N LYS A 61 0.65 -19.51 -0.18
CA LYS A 61 0.09 -20.78 -0.61
C LYS A 61 0.39 -21.09 -2.08
N ALA A 62 0.26 -20.11 -2.96
CA ALA A 62 0.55 -20.28 -4.39
C ALA A 62 2.01 -20.66 -4.65
N VAL A 63 2.95 -20.04 -3.92
CA VAL A 63 4.37 -20.41 -3.98
C VAL A 63 4.58 -21.83 -3.47
N SER A 64 3.97 -22.21 -2.36
CA SER A 64 4.07 -23.57 -1.82
C SER A 64 3.49 -24.64 -2.75
N GLU A 65 2.42 -24.35 -3.49
CA GLU A 65 1.77 -25.29 -4.40
C GLU A 65 2.34 -25.26 -5.82
N GLY A 66 3.20 -24.29 -6.14
CA GLY A 66 3.73 -24.08 -7.49
C GLY A 66 2.65 -23.70 -8.51
N LYS A 67 1.50 -23.18 -8.08
CA LYS A 67 0.37 -22.81 -8.95
C LYS A 67 -0.46 -21.66 -8.38
N PRO A 68 -1.19 -20.90 -9.21
CA PRO A 68 -2.08 -19.85 -8.72
C PRO A 68 -3.19 -20.40 -7.80
N VAL A 69 -3.52 -19.64 -6.76
CA VAL A 69 -4.59 -19.94 -5.79
C VAL A 69 -5.66 -18.86 -5.87
N LYS A 70 -6.95 -19.23 -5.85
CA LYS A 70 -8.04 -18.25 -5.79
C LYS A 70 -8.29 -17.86 -4.33
N LEU A 71 -8.54 -16.58 -4.08
CA LEU A 71 -8.82 -16.06 -2.73
C LEU A 71 -10.00 -16.77 -2.05
N ARG A 72 -11.04 -17.10 -2.80
CA ARG A 72 -12.21 -17.83 -2.28
C ARG A 72 -11.92 -19.25 -1.80
N ASP A 73 -10.75 -19.81 -2.17
CA ASP A 73 -10.32 -21.16 -1.80
C ASP A 73 -9.40 -21.15 -0.57
N LEU A 74 -9.10 -19.97 0.00
CA LEU A 74 -8.44 -19.84 1.30
C LEU A 74 -9.47 -20.02 2.41
N LYS A 75 -9.19 -20.94 3.33
CA LYS A 75 -9.92 -21.03 4.60
C LYS A 75 -9.34 -19.95 5.50
N VAL A 76 -10.13 -18.92 5.74
CA VAL A 76 -9.85 -17.84 6.71
C VAL A 76 -10.49 -18.22 8.03
#